data_AF-A0A520IS30-F1
#
_entry.id   AF-A0A520IS30-F1
#
_cell.length_a   1.000
_cell.length_b   1.000
_cell.length_c   1.000
_cell.angle_alpha   90.00
_cell.angle_beta   90.00
_cell.angle_gamma   90.00
#
_symmetry.space_group_name_H-M   'P 1'
#
loop_
_entity.id
_entity.type
_entity.pdbx_description
1 polymer ?
#
loop_
_entity_poly.entity_id
_entity_poly.type
_entity_poly.pdbx_seq_one_letter_code
_entity_poly.pdbx_strand_id
1 'polypeptide(L)'
;DRVSTIATEKTRAVKMALDRDKIILSVSSPENGTAAEEVPGDYTALGFEIGFNSRYLLDILGQLDGDTIEVHLADAAAPTLIRENDKSAALYVLMPMRV
;
A
#
# COMPACT_ATOMS: atom_id res chain seq x y z
N ASP A 1 -5.15 -8.05 -3.31
CA ASP A 1 -5.38 -9.00 -4.42
C ASP A 1 -6.08 -8.43 -5.65
N ARG A 2 -7.24 -7.77 -5.52
CA ARG A 2 -8.06 -7.38 -6.69
C ARG A 2 -7.37 -6.36 -7.60
N VAL A 3 -6.75 -5.33 -7.03
CA VAL A 3 -6.03 -4.31 -7.83
C VAL A 3 -4.72 -4.86 -8.43
N SER A 4 -4.04 -5.76 -7.70
CA SER A 4 -2.80 -6.39 -8.16
C SER A 4 -3.00 -7.39 -9.31
N THR A 5 -4.21 -7.91 -9.53
CA THR A 5 -4.49 -8.81 -10.67
C THR A 5 -4.27 -8.15 -12.03
N ILE A 6 -4.38 -6.82 -12.10
CA ILE A 6 -4.20 -6.05 -13.34
C ILE A 6 -2.72 -5.65 -13.55
N ALA A 7 -1.88 -5.81 -12.51
CA ALA A 7 -0.45 -5.62 -12.59
C ALA A 7 0.19 -6.72 -13.45
N THR A 8 0.83 -6.35 -14.55
CA THR A 8 1.67 -7.30 -15.31
C THR A 8 2.98 -7.53 -14.56
N GLU A 9 3.70 -8.61 -14.89
CA GLU A 9 5.04 -8.85 -14.32
C GLU A 9 6.02 -7.68 -14.54
N LYS A 10 5.79 -6.85 -15.56
CA LYS A 10 6.58 -5.64 -15.87
C LYS A 10 6.19 -4.42 -15.03
N THR A 11 4.94 -4.32 -14.55
CA THR A 11 4.45 -3.17 -13.78
C THR A 11 3.85 -3.63 -12.46
N ARG A 12 4.71 -4.06 -11.53
CA ARG A 12 4.35 -4.42 -10.14
C ARG A 12 4.17 -3.21 -9.23
N ALA A 13 3.87 -2.04 -9.78
CA ALA A 13 3.69 -0.81 -9.03
C ALA A 13 2.23 -0.67 -8.58
N VAL A 14 2.00 -0.53 -7.28
CA VAL A 14 0.72 -0.09 -6.72
C VAL A 14 0.89 1.31 -6.15
N LYS A 15 0.03 2.24 -6.56
CA LYS A 15 -0.06 3.59 -6.00
C LYS A 15 -1.13 3.60 -4.92
N MET A 16 -0.74 4.03 -3.73
CA MET A 16 -1.60 4.26 -2.59
C MET A 16 -1.80 5.77 -2.42
N ALA A 17 -3.04 6.24 -2.61
CA ALA A 17 -3.44 7.61 -2.34
C ALA A 17 -4.20 7.65 -1.02
N LEU A 18 -3.72 8.49 -0.10
CA LEU A 18 -4.28 8.64 1.24
C LEU A 18 -5.06 9.95 1.29
N ASP A 19 -6.29 9.87 1.79
CA ASP A 19 -7.20 10.99 1.99
C ASP A 19 -7.93 10.79 3.33
N ARG A 20 -8.63 11.81 3.82
CA ARG A 20 -9.32 11.69 5.10
C ARG A 20 -10.32 10.52 5.07
N ASP A 21 -10.17 9.61 6.02
CA ASP A 21 -10.99 8.41 6.20
C ASP A 21 -10.99 7.41 5.01
N LYS A 22 -10.07 7.58 4.05
CA LYS A 22 -10.08 6.84 2.79
C LYS A 22 -8.68 6.56 2.25
N ILE A 23 -8.49 5.33 1.77
CA ILE A 23 -7.28 4.89 1.07
C ILE A 23 -7.70 4.38 -0.32
N ILE A 24 -7.06 4.89 -1.38
CA ILE A 24 -7.27 4.42 -2.75
C ILE A 24 -6.02 3.68 -3.22
N LEU A 25 -6.17 2.39 -3.51
CA LEU A 25 -5.12 1.57 -4.12
C LEU A 25 -5.37 1.50 -5.62
N SER A 26 -4.37 1.88 -6.41
CA SER A 26 -4.47 1.87 -7.88
C SER A 26 -3.25 1.25 -8.54
N VAL A 27 -3.47 0.60 -9.68
CA VAL A 27 -2.44 0.01 -10.52
C VAL A 27 -2.72 0.45 -11.95
N SER A 28 -1.68 0.82 -12.70
CA SER A 28 -1.79 1.11 -14.13
C SER A 28 -0.90 0.16 -14.91
N SER A 29 -1.46 -0.47 -15.94
CA SER A 29 -0.76 -1.30 -16.92
C SER A 29 -1.02 -0.74 -18.31
N PRO A 30 0.03 -0.49 -19.12
CA PRO A 30 -0.14 -0.02 -20.50
C PRO A 30 -1.01 -0.97 -21.36
N GLU A 31 -0.99 -2.27 -21.06
CA GLU A 31 -1.70 -3.30 -21.82
C GLU A 31 -3.11 -3.57 -21.26
N ASN A 32 -3.27 -3.52 -19.93
CA ASN A 32 -4.50 -3.95 -19.25
C ASN A 32 -5.34 -2.78 -18.68
N GLY A 33 -4.90 -1.54 -18.89
CA GLY A 33 -5.58 -0.35 -18.37
C GLY A 33 -5.29 -0.08 -16.89
N THR A 34 -6.19 0.66 -16.24
CA THR A 34 -6.06 1.07 -14.85
C THR A 34 -7.08 0.38 -13.95
N ALA A 35 -6.63 -0.08 -12.80
CA ALA A 35 -7.43 -0.63 -11.72
C ALA A 35 -7.38 0.30 -10.51
N ALA A 36 -8.51 0.49 -9.83
CA ALA A 36 -8.56 1.21 -8.56
C ALA A 36 -9.53 0.53 -7.60
N GLU A 37 -9.18 0.49 -6.33
CA GLU A 37 -10.03 0.02 -5.23
C GLU A 37 -9.92 1.00 -4.07
N GLU A 38 -11.07 1.31 -3.48
CA GLU A 38 -11.18 2.16 -2.32
C GLU A 38 -11.35 1.30 -1.08
N VAL A 39 -10.57 1.60 -0.05
CA VAL A 39 -10.56 0.90 1.23
C VAL A 39 -10.74 1.95 2.34
N PRO A 40 -11.62 1.71 3.32
CA PRO A 40 -11.72 2.57 4.49
C PRO A 40 -10.41 2.54 5.29
N GLY A 41 -10.02 3.67 5.86
CA GLY A 41 -8.85 3.74 6.72
C GLY A 41 -8.80 5.01 7.54
N ASP A 42 -8.41 4.91 8.81
CA ASP A 42 -8.37 6.04 9.74
C ASP A 42 -7.15 6.92 9.45
N TYR A 43 -7.31 7.87 8.54
CA TYR A 43 -6.27 8.83 8.15
C TYR A 43 -6.75 10.27 8.36
N THR A 44 -5.98 11.07 9.11
CA THR A 44 -6.38 12.43 9.51
C THR A 44 -5.41 13.53 9.09
N ALA A 45 -4.27 13.16 8.49
CA ALA A 45 -3.25 14.09 8.02
C ALA A 45 -3.55 14.60 6.59
N LEU A 46 -2.63 15.40 6.05
CA LEU A 46 -2.76 15.94 4.69
C LEU A 46 -2.63 14.81 3.66
N GLY A 47 -3.53 14.78 2.69
CA GLY A 47 -3.52 13.75 1.66
C GLY A 47 -2.20 13.72 0.87
N PHE A 48 -1.70 12.51 0.62
CA PHE A 48 -0.50 12.28 -0.18
C PHE A 48 -0.55 10.94 -0.90
N GLU A 49 0.33 10.77 -1.88
CA GLU A 49 0.44 9.54 -2.66
C GLU A 49 1.82 8.91 -2.48
N ILE A 50 1.84 7.59 -2.42
CA ILE A 50 3.08 6.79 -2.34
C ILE A 50 2.95 5.53 -3.20
N GLY A 51 4.04 5.16 -3.85
CA GLY A 51 4.10 3.95 -4.67
C GLY A 51 4.82 2.82 -3.95
N PHE A 52 4.34 1.59 -4.13
CA PHE A 52 4.98 0.39 -3.61
C PHE A 52 5.08 -0.71 -4.67
N ASN A 53 5.93 -1.68 -4.41
CA ASN A 53 5.85 -2.96 -5.11
C ASN A 53 4.65 -3.74 -4.57
N SER A 54 3.67 -4.02 -5.43
CA SER A 54 2.44 -4.74 -5.08
C SER A 54 2.72 -6.12 -4.52
N ARG A 55 3.75 -6.82 -5.03
CA ARG A 55 4.08 -8.16 -4.54
C ARG A 55 4.60 -8.11 -3.10
N TYR A 56 5.49 -7.18 -2.80
CA TYR A 56 6.04 -7.04 -1.45
C TYR A 56 4.98 -6.58 -0.44
N LEU A 57 4.09 -5.68 -0.85
CA LEU A 57 2.97 -5.28 -0.02
C LEU A 57 2.09 -6.50 0.32
N LEU A 58 1.70 -7.31 -0.67
CA LEU A 58 0.92 -8.53 -0.44
C LEU A 58 1.66 -9.57 0.41
N ASP A 59 2.96 -9.74 0.19
CA ASP A 59 3.77 -10.66 0.98
C ASP A 59 3.80 -10.26 2.46
N ILE A 60 3.90 -8.95 2.76
CA ILE A 60 3.82 -8.42 4.13
C ILE A 60 2.41 -8.62 4.70
N LEU A 61 1.37 -8.20 3.96
CA LEU A 61 -0.02 -8.32 4.42
C LEU A 61 -0.42 -9.77 4.71
N GLY A 62 0.10 -10.74 3.95
CA GLY A 62 -0.14 -12.16 4.18
C GLY A 62 0.58 -12.77 5.39
N GLN A 63 1.45 -12.01 6.07
CA GLN A 63 2.08 -12.42 7.33
C GLN A 63 1.38 -11.82 8.56
N LEU A 64 0.41 -10.92 8.35
CA LEU A 64 -0.34 -10.27 9.42
C LEU A 64 -1.64 -11.08 9.61
N ASP A 65 -1.95 -11.45 10.84
CA ASP A 65 -3.10 -12.28 11.19
C ASP A 65 -4.32 -11.43 11.64
N GLY A 66 -4.12 -10.13 11.86
CA GLY A 66 -5.16 -9.18 12.28
C GLY A 66 -5.99 -8.56 11.16
N ASP A 67 -7.23 -8.18 11.49
CA ASP A 67 -8.15 -7.48 10.57
C ASP A 67 -7.73 -6.03 10.28
N THR A 68 -6.88 -5.46 11.15
CA THR A 68 -6.40 -4.08 11.10
C THR A 68 -4.90 -4.04 11.22
N ILE A 69 -4.29 -3.10 10.50
CA ILE A 69 -2.85 -2.87 10.50
C ILE A 69 -2.58 -1.38 10.66
N GLU A 70 -1.41 -1.06 11.18
CA GLU A 70 -0.89 0.30 11.21
C GLU A 70 0.17 0.47 10.11
N VAL A 71 -0.01 1.51 9.30
CA VAL A 71 0.96 1.91 8.27
C VAL A 71 1.53 3.26 8.65
N HIS A 72 2.81 3.28 9.02
CA HIS A 72 3.54 4.45 9.46
C HIS A 72 4.34 5.00 8.29
N LEU A 73 3.99 6.21 7.87
CA LEU A 73 4.54 6.88 6.70
C LEU A 73 5.16 8.22 7.11
N ALA A 74 6.25 8.60 6.45
CA ALA A 74 6.89 9.90 6.64
C ALA A 74 6.70 10.79 5.41
N ASP A 75 7.47 10.54 4.35
CA ASP A 75 7.33 11.17 3.04
C ASP A 75 7.37 10.12 1.92
N ALA A 76 7.14 10.53 0.67
CA ALA A 76 7.02 9.62 -0.47
C ALA A 76 8.34 8.89 -0.84
N ALA A 77 9.48 9.28 -0.27
CA ALA A 77 10.79 8.65 -0.50
C ALA A 77 11.31 7.87 0.72
N ALA A 78 10.74 8.13 1.90
CA ALA A 78 11.12 7.48 3.14
C ALA A 78 10.58 6.04 3.25
N PRO A 79 11.28 5.15 3.97
CA PRO A 79 10.78 3.81 4.27
C PRO A 79 9.44 3.85 5.01
N THR A 80 8.54 2.94 4.66
CA THR A 80 7.25 2.73 5.31
C THR A 80 7.35 1.59 6.30
N LEU A 81 6.86 1.79 7.52
CA LEU A 81 6.76 0.75 8.55
C LEU A 81 5.33 0.19 8.59
N ILE A 82 5.21 -1.13 8.60
CA ILE A 82 3.94 -1.85 8.67
C ILE A 82 3.99 -2.81 9.87
N ARG A 83 2.94 -2.81 10.69
CA ARG A 83 2.75 -3.69 11.85
C ARG A 83 1.26 -3.88 12.15
N GLU A 84 0.89 -4.88 12.93
CA GLU A 84 -0.53 -5.08 13.30
C GLU A 84 -0.99 -4.04 14.32
N ASN A 85 -0.16 -3.76 15.34
CA ASN A 85 -0.42 -2.78 16.39
C ASN A 85 0.87 -2.43 17.16
N ASP A 86 0.77 -1.51 18.12
CA ASP A 86 1.86 -1.09 19.01
C ASP A 86 2.59 -2.21 19.77
N LYS A 87 1.99 -3.39 19.94
CA LYS A 87 2.57 -4.54 20.65
C LYS A 87 3.09 -5.63 19.71
N SER A 88 3.06 -5.42 18.40
CA SER A 88 3.56 -6.38 17.43
C SER A 88 5.03 -6.70 17.65
N ALA A 89 5.36 -7.99 17.75
CA ALA A 89 6.73 -8.46 17.86
C ALA A 89 7.47 -8.39 16.51
N ALA A 90 6.74 -8.49 15.40
CA ALA A 90 7.27 -8.36 14.05
C ALA A 90 7.00 -6.95 13.49
N LEU A 91 8.03 -6.38 12.87
CA LEU A 91 7.98 -5.10 12.17
C LEU A 91 8.42 -5.32 10.73
N TYR A 92 7.65 -4.79 9.79
CA TYR A 92 7.94 -4.91 8.36
C TYR A 92 8.27 -3.54 7.79
N VAL A 93 9.36 -3.47 7.02
CA VAL A 93 9.78 -2.22 6.37
C VAL A 93 9.69 -2.39 4.86
N LEU A 94 9.01 -1.46 4.21
CA LEU A 94 8.83 -1.43 2.77
C LEU A 94 9.36 -0.11 2.19
N MET A 95 10.23 -0.22 1.20
CA MET A 95 10.76 0.95 0.49
C MET A 95 9.75 1.42 -0.57
N PRO A 96 9.49 2.73 -0.66
CA PRO A 96 8.64 3.27 -1.71
C PRO A 96 9.32 3.18 -3.08
N MET A 97 8.49 3.15 -4.10
CA MET A 97 8.89 3.23 -5.49
C MET A 97 8.24 4.45 -6.13
N ARG A 98 8.93 5.02 -7.12
CA ARG A 98 8.34 6.05 -7.96
C ARG A 98 7.35 5.38 -8.92
N VAL A 99 6.11 5.86 -8.92
CA VAL A 99 4.99 5.34 -9.72
C VAL A 99 4.33 6.44 -10.53
#